data_AF-A0A3D8VF19-F1
#
_entry.id   AF-A0A3D8VF19-F1
#
_cell.length_a   1.000
_cell.length_b   1.000
_cell.length_c   1.000
_cell.angle_alpha   90.00
_cell.angle_beta   90.00
_cell.angle_gamma   90.00
#
_symmetry.space_group_name_H-M   'P 1'
#
loop_
_entity.id
_entity.type
_entity.pdbx_description
1 polymer ?
#
loop_
_entity_poly.entity_id
_entity_poly.type
_entity_poly.pdbx_seq_one_letter_code
_entity_poly.pdbx_strand_id
1 'polypeptide(L)'
;MFNFKWSQWLVLSFFILSACYMIVLSVTQPYLGIGVNERQGEWVVTSVHSGSWGDRHGVPLGGEIHSINDEPPEEHRSVSMFNELEGANSFSIQHNGQETFYNDIENSSPIHWLLYIVIPALFFLVILGISYLVHKRVPKRYSAEQLILFFLAIATGYLSNSGAVRDDLYGLFLNTGLFLFSPVILIHFLYNYFQELNIYWFSKKIVYSLYLTVGFVSLLEGYFLTIESYPAFFDPIPGGLLLVLYIISFFIIYRGLYIHK
;
A
#
# COMPACT_ATOMS: atom_id res chain seq x y z
N MET A 1 -25.47 -21.27 -8.44
CA MET A 1 -25.57 -19.86 -8.89
C MET A 1 -25.20 -18.95 -7.73
N PHE A 2 -24.27 -18.02 -7.95
CA PHE A 2 -23.80 -17.10 -6.91
C PHE A 2 -24.92 -16.09 -6.55
N ASN A 3 -25.48 -16.17 -5.34
CA ASN A 3 -26.52 -15.23 -4.86
C ASN A 3 -25.89 -13.99 -4.21
N PHE A 4 -25.11 -13.23 -4.99
CA PHE A 4 -24.53 -11.94 -4.61
C PHE A 4 -25.49 -10.79 -4.96
N LYS A 5 -25.58 -9.80 -4.08
CA LYS A 5 -26.24 -8.52 -4.39
C LYS A 5 -25.36 -7.71 -5.35
N TRP A 6 -25.95 -6.83 -6.15
CA TRP A 6 -25.21 -5.99 -7.10
C TRP A 6 -24.12 -5.14 -6.41
N SER A 7 -24.39 -4.61 -5.22
CA SER A 7 -23.39 -3.88 -4.43
C SER A 7 -22.17 -4.74 -4.04
N GLN A 8 -22.38 -6.04 -3.78
CA GLN A 8 -21.30 -6.96 -3.43
C GLN A 8 -20.43 -7.27 -4.66
N TRP A 9 -21.03 -7.36 -5.84
CA TRP A 9 -20.29 -7.49 -7.09
C TRP A 9 -19.43 -6.27 -7.37
N LEU A 10 -19.92 -5.06 -7.13
CA LEU A 10 -19.14 -3.83 -7.31
C LEU A 10 -17.92 -3.80 -6.38
N VAL A 11 -18.12 -4.10 -5.09
CA VAL A 11 -17.02 -4.15 -4.11
C VAL A 11 -16.00 -5.22 -4.49
N LEU A 12 -16.46 -6.42 -4.85
CA LEU A 12 -15.57 -7.50 -5.27
C LEU A 12 -14.79 -7.15 -6.55
N SER A 13 -15.47 -6.54 -7.52
CA SER A 13 -14.86 -6.08 -8.77
C SER A 13 -13.76 -5.06 -8.49
N PHE A 14 -14.00 -4.09 -7.60
CA PHE A 14 -12.99 -3.12 -7.19
C PHE A 14 -11.72 -3.81 -6.68
N PHE A 15 -11.84 -4.77 -5.74
CA PHE A 15 -10.67 -5.47 -5.20
C PHE A 15 -9.95 -6.33 -6.23
N ILE A 16 -10.69 -7.03 -7.10
CA ILE A 16 -10.08 -7.86 -8.16
C ILE A 16 -9.35 -6.98 -9.18
N LEU A 17 -9.97 -5.89 -9.64
CA LEU A 17 -9.35 -4.98 -10.60
C LEU A 17 -8.11 -4.31 -10.01
N SER A 18 -8.18 -3.86 -8.76
CA SER A 18 -7.03 -3.30 -8.04
C SER A 18 -5.89 -4.33 -7.94
N ALA A 19 -6.22 -5.58 -7.59
CA ALA A 19 -5.24 -6.65 -7.50
C ALA A 19 -4.59 -6.97 -8.86
N CYS A 20 -5.38 -7.06 -9.94
CA CYS A 20 -4.88 -7.25 -11.29
C CYS A 20 -3.95 -6.10 -11.70
N TYR A 21 -4.35 -4.86 -11.45
CA TYR A 21 -3.53 -3.69 -11.75
C TYR A 21 -2.19 -3.73 -11.01
N MET A 22 -2.19 -4.02 -9.70
CA MET A 22 -0.96 -4.16 -8.90
C MET A 22 -0.05 -5.29 -9.42
N ILE A 23 -0.62 -6.42 -9.82
CA ILE A 23 0.16 -7.54 -10.38
C ILE A 23 0.80 -7.14 -11.71
N VAL A 24 0.04 -6.50 -12.61
CA VAL A 24 0.58 -6.02 -13.89
C VAL A 24 1.72 -5.04 -13.64
N LEU A 25 1.49 -4.03 -12.79
CA LEU A 25 2.50 -3.05 -12.40
C LEU A 25 3.79 -3.73 -11.88
N SER A 26 3.64 -4.71 -11.00
CA SER A 26 4.77 -5.43 -10.40
C SER A 26 5.58 -6.24 -11.40
N VAL A 27 4.92 -6.77 -12.45
CA VAL A 27 5.55 -7.53 -13.53
C VAL A 27 6.26 -6.60 -14.52
N THR A 28 5.65 -5.46 -14.85
CA THR A 28 6.14 -4.54 -15.87
C THR A 28 7.20 -3.58 -15.36
N GLN A 29 7.22 -3.26 -14.06
CA GLN A 29 8.16 -2.31 -13.48
C GLN A 29 9.02 -2.99 -12.41
N PRO A 30 10.35 -3.05 -12.57
CA PRO A 30 11.24 -3.48 -11.51
C PRO A 30 11.27 -2.43 -10.39
N TYR A 31 11.55 -2.88 -9.17
CA TYR A 31 11.85 -1.99 -8.06
C TYR A 31 13.32 -1.56 -8.13
N LEU A 32 13.57 -0.27 -8.35
CA LEU A 32 14.90 0.29 -8.55
C LEU A 32 15.67 0.42 -7.23
N GLY A 33 14.97 0.85 -6.19
CA GLY A 33 15.44 1.06 -4.82
C GLY A 33 16.57 2.06 -4.72
N ILE A 34 16.52 3.16 -5.47
CA ILE A 34 17.58 4.18 -5.51
C ILE A 34 17.04 5.46 -4.84
N GLY A 35 17.66 5.90 -3.75
CA GLY A 35 17.34 7.17 -3.12
C GLY A 35 18.29 8.27 -3.57
N VAL A 36 17.75 9.44 -3.87
CA VAL A 36 18.47 10.59 -4.42
C VAL A 36 18.26 11.81 -3.54
N ASN A 37 19.11 12.82 -3.64
CA ASN A 37 18.84 14.13 -3.04
C ASN A 37 19.49 15.22 -3.87
N GLU A 38 18.86 16.38 -3.92
CA GLU A 38 19.43 17.56 -4.54
C GLU A 38 20.58 18.11 -3.67
N ARG A 39 21.75 18.31 -4.29
CA ARG A 39 22.91 18.98 -3.70
C ARG A 39 23.47 19.96 -4.70
N GLN A 40 23.45 21.25 -4.36
CA GLN A 40 24.01 22.32 -5.20
C GLN A 40 23.41 22.39 -6.62
N GLY A 41 22.15 21.97 -6.79
CA GLY A 41 21.46 21.94 -8.09
C GLY A 41 21.66 20.64 -8.88
N GLU A 42 22.33 19.64 -8.30
CA GLU A 42 22.57 18.34 -8.92
C GLU A 42 21.91 17.23 -8.09
N TRP A 43 21.31 16.25 -8.75
CA TRP A 43 20.69 15.11 -8.09
C TRP A 43 21.69 14.00 -7.84
N VAL A 44 21.99 13.73 -6.57
CA VAL A 44 23.03 12.79 -6.18
C VAL A 44 22.43 11.54 -5.56
N VAL A 45 22.92 10.36 -5.94
CA VAL A 45 22.56 9.09 -5.33
C VAL A 45 23.02 9.05 -3.88
N THR A 46 22.09 8.93 -2.94
CA THR A 46 22.36 8.93 -1.50
C THR A 46 22.15 7.56 -0.85
N SER A 47 21.31 6.71 -1.43
CA SER A 47 21.08 5.36 -0.95
C SER A 47 20.77 4.41 -2.10
N VAL A 48 21.12 3.14 -1.90
CA VAL A 48 20.72 2.04 -2.79
C VAL A 48 20.27 0.90 -1.88
N HIS A 49 19.02 0.47 -2.03
CA HIS A 49 18.41 -0.55 -1.20
C HIS A 49 18.99 -1.93 -1.51
N SER A 50 19.40 -2.66 -0.47
CA SER A 50 19.99 -3.99 -0.66
C SER A 50 19.03 -4.93 -1.40
N GLY A 51 19.59 -5.62 -2.40
CA GLY A 51 18.88 -6.53 -3.27
C GLY A 51 18.11 -5.86 -4.40
N SER A 52 17.90 -4.52 -4.41
CA SER A 52 17.15 -3.80 -5.44
C SER A 52 17.77 -3.91 -6.84
N TRP A 53 17.10 -3.39 -7.87
CA TRP A 53 17.71 -3.35 -9.20
C TRP A 53 19.00 -2.51 -9.18
N GLY A 54 19.02 -1.36 -8.50
CA GLY A 54 20.19 -0.50 -8.37
C GLY A 54 21.39 -1.20 -7.70
N ASP A 55 21.15 -1.98 -6.64
CA ASP A 55 22.20 -2.75 -5.96
C ASP A 55 22.82 -3.79 -6.89
N ARG A 56 21.98 -4.55 -7.60
CA ARG A 56 22.44 -5.61 -8.52
C ARG A 56 23.21 -5.09 -9.73
N HIS A 57 22.91 -3.86 -10.16
CA HIS A 57 23.58 -3.22 -11.31
C HIS A 57 24.69 -2.26 -10.88
N GLY A 58 25.05 -2.26 -9.60
CA GLY A 58 26.18 -1.51 -9.07
C GLY A 58 26.03 0.01 -9.23
N VAL A 59 24.82 0.54 -9.06
CA VAL A 59 24.57 1.98 -9.07
C VAL A 59 25.45 2.64 -7.99
N PRO A 60 26.36 3.57 -8.35
CA PRO A 60 27.34 4.08 -7.42
C PRO A 60 26.71 5.12 -6.47
N LEU A 61 26.93 4.93 -5.16
CA LEU A 61 26.64 5.96 -4.16
C LEU A 61 27.48 7.20 -4.41
N GLY A 62 26.87 8.38 -4.32
CA GLY A 62 27.51 9.65 -4.62
C GLY A 62 27.60 9.97 -6.12
N GLY A 63 27.06 9.13 -7.01
CA GLY A 63 26.93 9.46 -8.43
C GLY A 63 25.90 10.56 -8.67
N GLU A 64 26.19 11.45 -9.62
CA GLU A 64 25.29 12.51 -10.10
C GLU A 64 24.42 11.96 -11.23
N ILE A 65 23.10 12.11 -11.11
CA ILE A 65 22.16 11.75 -12.16
C ILE A 65 22.05 12.93 -13.11
N HIS A 66 22.35 12.70 -14.39
CA HIS A 66 22.29 13.74 -15.42
C HIS A 66 20.95 13.73 -16.18
N SER A 67 20.40 12.54 -16.43
CA SER A 67 19.13 12.41 -17.15
C SER A 67 18.36 11.16 -16.72
N ILE A 68 17.03 11.25 -16.81
CA ILE A 68 16.09 10.15 -16.62
C ILE A 68 15.14 10.16 -17.81
N ASN A 69 15.03 9.05 -18.55
CA ASN A 69 14.19 8.97 -19.75
C ASN A 69 14.44 10.12 -20.76
N ASP A 70 15.70 10.52 -20.93
CA ASP A 70 16.12 11.65 -21.78
C ASP A 70 15.64 13.05 -21.32
N GLU A 71 15.09 13.17 -20.10
CA GLU A 71 14.64 14.41 -19.46
C GLU A 71 15.50 14.76 -18.23
N PRO A 72 15.49 16.04 -17.77
CA PRO A 72 16.16 16.45 -16.53
C PRO A 72 15.62 15.69 -15.31
N PRO A 73 16.45 15.37 -14.30
CA PRO A 73 16.01 14.54 -13.18
C PRO A 73 14.86 15.15 -12.36
N GLU A 74 14.83 16.49 -12.23
CA GLU A 74 13.74 17.20 -11.55
C GLU A 74 12.37 17.07 -12.23
N GLU A 75 12.32 16.72 -13.52
CA GLU A 75 11.05 16.50 -14.23
C GLU A 75 10.46 15.10 -13.93
N HIS A 76 11.28 14.17 -13.42
CA HIS A 76 10.82 12.84 -13.06
C HIS A 76 10.06 12.84 -11.73
N ARG A 77 8.80 12.43 -11.74
CA ARG A 77 7.89 12.49 -10.57
C ARG A 77 8.43 11.84 -9.30
N SER A 78 9.03 10.65 -9.41
CA SER A 78 9.55 9.93 -8.23
C SER A 78 10.69 10.72 -7.56
N VAL A 79 11.53 11.38 -8.37
CA VAL A 79 12.65 12.19 -7.88
C VAL A 79 12.13 13.45 -7.19
N SER A 80 11.28 14.21 -7.87
CA SER A 80 10.80 15.49 -7.36
C SER A 80 9.87 15.34 -6.13
N MET A 81 9.08 14.27 -6.09
CA MET A 81 8.07 14.09 -5.04
C MET A 81 8.55 13.27 -3.85
N PHE A 82 9.36 12.23 -4.10
CA PHE A 82 9.74 11.24 -3.07
C PHE A 82 11.24 11.20 -2.80
N ASN A 83 12.07 11.93 -3.55
CA ASN A 83 13.53 11.83 -3.49
C ASN A 83 14.02 10.40 -3.77
N GLU A 84 13.30 9.67 -4.61
CA GLU A 84 13.64 8.33 -5.06
C GLU A 84 13.71 8.30 -6.59
N LEU A 85 14.41 7.31 -7.14
CA LEU A 85 14.43 7.04 -8.56
C LEU A 85 13.73 5.71 -8.78
N GLU A 86 12.41 5.76 -8.94
CA GLU A 86 11.56 4.62 -9.31
C GLU A 86 10.88 4.83 -10.67
N GLY A 87 10.52 3.75 -11.35
CA GLY A 87 9.74 3.82 -12.60
C GLY A 87 10.46 4.44 -13.80
N ALA A 88 11.79 4.56 -13.76
CA ALA A 88 12.60 4.97 -14.92
C ALA A 88 12.77 3.81 -15.92
N ASN A 89 12.74 4.12 -17.22
CA ASN A 89 13.10 3.19 -18.30
C ASN A 89 14.59 3.29 -18.64
N SER A 90 15.15 4.50 -18.54
CA SER A 90 16.59 4.75 -18.67
C SER A 90 17.03 5.88 -17.76
N PHE A 91 18.30 5.88 -17.37
CA PHE A 91 18.94 7.02 -16.70
C PHE A 91 20.46 7.02 -16.89
N SER A 92 21.10 8.18 -16.73
CA SER A 92 22.55 8.35 -16.80
C SER A 92 23.11 8.78 -15.45
N ILE A 93 24.25 8.20 -15.07
CA ILE A 93 24.98 8.58 -13.85
C ILE A 93 26.42 8.92 -14.18
N GLN A 94 26.87 10.07 -13.71
CA GLN A 94 28.27 10.45 -13.67
C GLN A 94 28.87 10.12 -12.30
N HIS A 95 29.96 9.36 -12.27
CA HIS A 95 30.69 9.06 -11.04
C HIS A 95 32.18 8.94 -11.33
N ASN A 96 33.02 9.65 -10.57
CA ASN A 96 34.48 9.71 -10.75
C ASN A 96 34.93 10.08 -12.18
N GLY A 97 34.18 10.96 -12.86
CA GLY A 97 34.47 11.39 -14.23
C GLY A 97 34.13 10.37 -15.33
N GLN A 98 33.47 9.26 -14.96
CA GLN A 98 32.93 8.30 -15.90
C GLN A 98 31.40 8.39 -15.91
N GLU A 99 30.82 8.54 -17.10
CA GLU A 99 29.38 8.48 -17.32
C GLU A 99 28.96 7.04 -17.66
N THR A 100 27.94 6.55 -16.95
CA THR A 100 27.35 5.23 -17.16
C THR A 100 25.89 5.41 -17.54
N PHE A 101 25.49 4.82 -18.66
CA PHE A 101 24.11 4.85 -19.15
C PHE A 101 23.42 3.53 -18.86
N TYR A 102 22.27 3.60 -18.19
CA TYR A 102 21.41 2.46 -17.89
C TYR A 102 20.15 2.57 -18.75
N ASN A 103 19.96 1.64 -19.69
CA ASN A 103 18.88 1.68 -20.69
C ASN A 103 18.06 0.40 -20.80
N ASP A 104 18.61 -0.73 -20.35
CA ASP A 104 17.90 -2.01 -20.28
C ASP A 104 17.42 -2.24 -18.84
N ILE A 105 16.58 -1.34 -18.33
CA ILE A 105 15.93 -1.48 -17.03
C ILE A 105 14.82 -2.53 -17.15
N GLU A 106 15.25 -3.76 -17.34
CA GLU A 106 14.40 -4.93 -17.43
C GLU A 106 14.80 -5.92 -16.35
N ASN A 107 13.94 -6.90 -16.10
CA ASN A 107 14.19 -8.04 -15.23
C ASN A 107 14.30 -7.73 -13.72
N SER A 108 13.18 -7.98 -13.04
CA SER A 108 13.19 -8.24 -11.60
C SER A 108 13.96 -9.54 -11.32
N SER A 109 14.85 -9.54 -10.32
CA SER A 109 15.51 -10.77 -9.87
C SER A 109 14.48 -11.80 -9.38
N PRO A 110 14.78 -13.12 -9.43
CA PRO A 110 13.88 -14.16 -8.91
C PRO A 110 13.40 -13.90 -7.47
N ILE A 111 14.25 -13.30 -6.62
CA ILE A 111 13.87 -12.95 -5.25
C ILE A 111 12.82 -11.82 -5.23
N HIS A 112 12.94 -10.83 -6.12
CA HIS A 112 11.97 -9.75 -6.26
C HIS A 112 10.65 -10.26 -6.82
N TRP A 113 10.72 -11.14 -7.82
CA TRP A 113 9.55 -11.84 -8.33
C TRP A 113 8.82 -12.60 -7.22
N LEU A 114 9.55 -13.31 -6.36
CA LEU A 114 8.97 -14.04 -5.25
C LEU A 114 8.32 -13.09 -4.23
N LEU A 115 9.02 -12.05 -3.81
CA LEU A 115 8.60 -11.15 -2.72
C LEU A 115 7.49 -10.17 -3.11
N TYR A 116 7.52 -9.64 -4.33
CA TYR A 116 6.58 -8.58 -4.76
C TYR A 116 5.45 -9.08 -5.67
N ILE A 117 5.57 -10.28 -6.25
CA ILE A 117 4.54 -10.84 -7.14
C ILE A 117 3.96 -12.13 -6.55
N VAL A 118 4.77 -13.17 -6.40
CA VAL A 118 4.26 -14.52 -6.08
C VAL A 118 3.65 -14.57 -4.68
N ILE A 119 4.37 -14.12 -3.65
CA ILE A 119 3.87 -14.15 -2.27
C ILE A 119 2.62 -13.26 -2.11
N PRO A 120 2.61 -11.99 -2.55
CA PRO A 120 1.42 -11.15 -2.47
C PRO A 120 0.22 -11.68 -3.26
N ALA A 121 0.43 -12.20 -4.48
CA ALA A 121 -0.65 -12.78 -5.28
C ALA A 121 -1.21 -14.05 -4.63
N LEU A 122 -0.34 -14.95 -4.13
CA LEU A 122 -0.77 -16.14 -3.41
C LEU A 122 -1.54 -15.78 -2.15
N PHE A 123 -1.05 -14.81 -1.36
CA PHE A 123 -1.74 -14.31 -0.19
C PHE A 123 -3.14 -13.79 -0.56
N PHE A 124 -3.25 -12.97 -1.60
CA PHE A 124 -4.53 -12.48 -2.08
C PHE A 124 -5.48 -13.61 -2.49
N LEU A 125 -5.00 -14.60 -3.25
CA LEU A 125 -5.81 -15.75 -3.68
C LEU A 125 -6.29 -16.60 -2.50
N VAL A 126 -5.43 -16.83 -1.51
CA VAL A 126 -5.79 -17.56 -0.28
C VAL A 126 -6.87 -16.80 0.49
N ILE A 127 -6.69 -15.50 0.71
CA ILE A 127 -7.65 -14.68 1.44
C ILE A 127 -8.97 -14.52 0.67
N LEU A 128 -8.92 -14.45 -0.66
CA LEU A 128 -10.10 -14.47 -1.53
C LEU A 128 -10.85 -15.81 -1.39
N GLY A 129 -10.13 -16.93 -1.35
CA GLY A 129 -10.68 -18.26 -1.09
C GLY A 129 -11.35 -18.35 0.29
N ILE A 130 -10.70 -17.83 1.34
CA ILE A 130 -11.29 -17.75 2.69
C ILE A 130 -12.56 -16.89 2.69
N SER A 131 -12.51 -15.73 2.03
CA SER A 131 -13.66 -14.83 1.90
C SER A 131 -14.84 -15.52 1.20
N TYR A 132 -14.56 -16.30 0.14
CA TYR A 132 -15.56 -17.12 -0.52
C TYR A 132 -16.14 -18.21 0.40
N LEU A 133 -15.30 -18.89 1.18
CA LEU A 133 -15.75 -19.90 2.14
C LEU A 133 -16.63 -19.29 3.22
N VAL A 134 -16.27 -18.12 3.77
CA VAL A 134 -17.09 -17.37 4.73
C VAL A 134 -18.45 -17.04 4.11
N HIS A 135 -18.47 -16.48 2.90
CA HIS A 135 -19.73 -16.16 2.20
C HIS A 135 -20.63 -17.37 1.99
N LYS A 136 -20.05 -18.54 1.70
CA LYS A 136 -20.79 -19.77 1.40
C LYS A 136 -21.28 -20.51 2.64
N ARG A 137 -20.47 -20.54 3.71
CA ARG A 137 -20.68 -21.42 4.86
C ARG A 137 -21.25 -20.71 6.09
N VAL A 138 -20.97 -19.42 6.25
CA VAL A 138 -21.47 -18.65 7.39
C VAL A 138 -22.88 -18.16 7.06
N PRO A 139 -23.85 -18.24 8.01
CA PRO A 139 -25.17 -17.65 7.82
C PRO A 139 -25.06 -16.20 7.38
N LYS A 140 -25.94 -15.77 6.46
CA LYS A 140 -25.95 -14.39 5.96
C LYS A 140 -26.27 -13.44 7.12
N ARG A 141 -25.23 -12.78 7.62
CA ARG A 141 -25.28 -11.79 8.69
C ARG A 141 -24.44 -10.58 8.32
N TYR A 142 -24.79 -9.43 8.88
CA TYR A 142 -24.07 -8.19 8.59
C TYR A 142 -22.61 -8.26 9.04
N SER A 143 -22.34 -8.85 10.21
CA SER A 143 -20.98 -9.10 10.70
C SER A 143 -20.14 -9.94 9.73
N ALA A 144 -20.71 -10.99 9.12
CA ALA A 144 -20.00 -11.83 8.16
C ALA A 144 -19.58 -11.06 6.89
N GLU A 145 -20.42 -10.14 6.39
CA GLU A 145 -20.07 -9.28 5.25
C GLU A 145 -18.92 -8.32 5.58
N GLN A 146 -18.88 -7.80 6.81
CA GLN A 146 -17.79 -6.93 7.27
C GLN A 146 -16.47 -7.68 7.43
N LEU A 147 -16.53 -8.93 7.89
CA LEU A 147 -15.35 -9.79 7.99
C LEU A 147 -14.75 -10.08 6.60
N ILE A 148 -15.61 -10.33 5.60
CA ILE A 148 -15.17 -10.46 4.20
C ILE A 148 -14.52 -9.16 3.71
N LEU A 149 -15.13 -8.00 3.99
CA LEU A 149 -14.58 -6.71 3.60
C LEU A 149 -13.20 -6.46 4.24
N PHE A 150 -13.05 -6.81 5.52
CA PHE A 150 -11.76 -6.74 6.23
C PHE A 150 -10.69 -7.61 5.58
N PHE A 151 -11.02 -8.86 5.26
CA PHE A 151 -10.11 -9.77 4.58
C PHE A 151 -9.67 -9.24 3.22
N LEU A 152 -10.59 -8.77 2.39
CA LEU A 152 -10.27 -8.20 1.10
C LEU A 152 -9.44 -6.91 1.22
N ALA A 153 -9.70 -6.08 2.23
CA ALA A 153 -8.94 -4.86 2.49
C ALA A 153 -7.49 -5.16 2.87
N ILE A 154 -7.23 -6.08 3.80
CA ILE A 154 -5.86 -6.48 4.17
C ILE A 154 -5.13 -7.13 2.99
N ALA A 155 -5.80 -8.04 2.27
CA ALA A 155 -5.20 -8.73 1.13
C ALA A 155 -4.76 -7.75 0.04
N THR A 156 -5.62 -6.80 -0.28
CA THR A 156 -5.34 -5.79 -1.32
C THR A 156 -4.36 -4.74 -0.84
N GLY A 157 -4.43 -4.32 0.44
CA GLY A 157 -3.46 -3.40 1.04
C GLY A 157 -2.05 -3.98 1.07
N TYR A 158 -1.92 -5.27 1.38
CA TYR A 158 -0.63 -5.96 1.28
C TYR A 158 -0.12 -6.03 -0.17
N LEU A 159 -1.00 -6.36 -1.11
CA LEU A 159 -0.64 -6.41 -2.53
C LEU A 159 -0.26 -5.03 -3.08
N SER A 160 -0.89 -3.96 -2.60
CA SER A 160 -0.58 -2.60 -3.04
C SER A 160 0.76 -2.07 -2.53
N ASN A 161 1.40 -2.77 -1.57
CA ASN A 161 2.78 -2.47 -1.18
C ASN A 161 3.74 -2.52 -2.38
N SER A 162 3.46 -3.37 -3.37
CA SER A 162 4.29 -3.45 -4.57
C SER A 162 4.24 -2.17 -5.42
N GLY A 163 3.08 -1.50 -5.48
CA GLY A 163 2.97 -0.19 -6.11
C GLY A 163 3.56 0.92 -5.23
N ALA A 164 3.36 0.83 -3.92
CA ALA A 164 3.88 1.82 -2.97
C ALA A 164 5.42 1.94 -3.03
N VAL A 165 6.15 0.83 -3.08
CA VAL A 165 7.63 0.86 -3.20
C VAL A 165 8.14 1.31 -4.57
N ARG A 166 7.25 1.55 -5.54
CA ARG A 166 7.59 2.01 -6.90
C ARG A 166 7.06 3.42 -7.17
N ASP A 167 6.65 4.12 -6.12
CA ASP A 167 6.03 5.44 -6.20
C ASP A 167 4.84 5.53 -7.17
N ASP A 168 4.10 4.43 -7.29
CA ASP A 168 2.83 4.45 -7.99
C ASP A 168 1.77 5.10 -7.10
N LEU A 169 1.25 6.25 -7.54
CA LEU A 169 0.31 7.06 -6.76
C LEU A 169 -0.96 6.28 -6.39
N TYR A 170 -1.46 5.43 -7.29
CA TYR A 170 -2.64 4.62 -7.00
C TYR A 170 -2.33 3.52 -5.97
N GLY A 171 -1.17 2.86 -6.10
CA GLY A 171 -0.64 1.90 -5.15
C GLY A 171 -0.44 2.49 -3.76
N LEU A 172 0.18 3.67 -3.67
CA LEU A 172 0.35 4.44 -2.43
C LEU A 172 -1.00 4.73 -1.78
N PHE A 173 -1.93 5.35 -2.53
CA PHE A 173 -3.26 5.67 -2.02
C PHE A 173 -4.01 4.42 -1.51
N LEU A 174 -3.98 3.33 -2.28
CA LEU A 174 -4.60 2.07 -1.86
C LEU A 174 -3.94 1.49 -0.63
N ASN A 175 -2.60 1.51 -0.56
CA ASN A 175 -1.85 0.97 0.57
C ASN A 175 -2.21 1.73 1.85
N THR A 176 -2.02 3.05 1.85
CA THR A 176 -2.35 3.92 2.98
C THR A 176 -3.82 3.78 3.37
N GLY A 177 -4.74 3.92 2.41
CA GLY A 177 -6.17 3.87 2.65
C GLY A 177 -6.62 2.53 3.23
N LEU A 178 -6.26 1.41 2.59
CA LEU A 178 -6.72 0.08 3.02
C LEU A 178 -6.12 -0.32 4.37
N PHE A 179 -4.86 0.03 4.66
CA PHE A 179 -4.28 -0.24 5.98
C PHE A 179 -4.95 0.57 7.08
N LEU A 180 -5.32 1.84 6.83
CA LEU A 180 -6.05 2.65 7.80
C LEU A 180 -7.50 2.17 8.01
N PHE A 181 -8.21 1.80 6.94
CA PHE A 181 -9.59 1.32 7.05
C PHE A 181 -9.69 -0.08 7.66
N SER A 182 -8.71 -0.95 7.43
CA SER A 182 -8.69 -2.34 7.94
C SER A 182 -8.99 -2.48 9.44
N PRO A 183 -8.27 -1.83 10.37
CA PRO A 183 -8.56 -1.94 11.81
C PRO A 183 -9.93 -1.37 12.18
N VAL A 184 -10.41 -0.32 11.48
CA VAL A 184 -11.75 0.23 11.72
C VAL A 184 -12.85 -0.73 11.27
N ILE A 185 -12.67 -1.38 10.12
CA ILE A 185 -13.59 -2.43 9.63
C ILE A 185 -13.60 -3.60 10.61
N LEU A 186 -12.45 -4.00 11.15
CA LEU A 186 -12.35 -5.06 12.17
C LEU A 186 -13.11 -4.69 13.45
N ILE A 187 -12.92 -3.47 13.96
CA ILE A 187 -13.66 -2.99 15.14
C ILE A 187 -15.18 -2.97 14.84
N HIS A 188 -15.59 -2.55 13.64
CA HIS A 188 -16.99 -2.54 13.25
C HIS A 188 -17.58 -3.96 13.15
N PHE A 189 -16.80 -4.90 12.60
CA PHE A 189 -17.13 -6.33 12.61
C PHE A 189 -17.36 -6.82 14.04
N LEU A 190 -16.42 -6.56 14.95
CA LEU A 190 -16.53 -6.96 16.36
C LEU A 190 -17.79 -6.36 16.99
N TYR A 191 -18.05 -5.07 16.78
CA TYR A 191 -19.24 -4.42 17.32
C TYR A 191 -20.52 -5.16 16.90
N ASN A 192 -20.70 -5.43 15.61
CA ASN A 192 -21.92 -6.08 15.11
C ASN A 192 -21.98 -7.56 15.47
N TYR A 193 -20.85 -8.27 15.44
CA TYR A 193 -20.80 -9.69 15.82
C TYR A 193 -21.27 -9.89 17.27
N PHE A 194 -20.79 -9.07 18.20
CA PHE A 194 -21.20 -9.17 19.59
C PHE A 194 -22.58 -8.58 19.86
N GLN A 195 -23.00 -7.57 19.10
CA GLN A 195 -24.38 -7.09 19.13
C GLN A 195 -25.38 -8.20 18.74
N GLU A 196 -25.06 -9.05 17.75
CA GLU A 196 -25.88 -10.21 17.39
C GLU A 196 -26.01 -11.23 18.54
N LEU A 197 -25.09 -11.21 19.50
CA LEU A 197 -25.11 -12.01 20.72
C LEU A 197 -25.73 -11.26 21.92
N ASN A 198 -26.27 -10.06 21.71
CA ASN A 198 -26.75 -9.13 22.75
C ASN A 198 -25.68 -8.70 23.76
N ILE A 199 -24.42 -8.64 23.33
CA ILE A 199 -23.28 -8.22 24.16
C ILE A 199 -22.81 -6.83 23.70
N TYR A 200 -22.66 -5.91 24.67
CA TYR A 200 -22.29 -4.52 24.41
C TYR A 200 -21.26 -4.03 25.43
N TRP A 201 -20.03 -3.73 24.99
CA TRP A 201 -19.02 -3.11 25.87
C TRP A 201 -18.45 -1.79 25.34
N PHE A 202 -18.66 -1.46 24.06
CA PHE A 202 -18.22 -0.18 23.48
C PHE A 202 -19.31 0.40 22.58
N SER A 203 -19.27 1.72 22.39
CA SER A 203 -20.31 2.44 21.66
C SER A 203 -20.08 2.41 20.15
N LYS A 204 -21.16 2.26 19.38
CA LYS A 204 -21.15 2.44 17.92
C LYS A 204 -20.63 3.80 17.49
N LYS A 205 -20.75 4.83 18.34
CA LYS A 205 -20.22 6.18 18.07
C LYS A 205 -18.70 6.18 17.88
N ILE A 206 -17.98 5.33 18.61
CA ILE A 206 -16.53 5.18 18.47
C ILE A 206 -16.20 4.70 17.06
N VAL A 207 -16.91 3.68 16.58
CA VAL A 207 -16.73 3.14 15.22
C VAL A 207 -16.92 4.23 14.15
N TYR A 208 -18.01 5.00 14.23
CA TYR A 208 -18.26 6.07 13.26
C TYR A 208 -17.25 7.20 13.35
N SER A 209 -16.80 7.56 14.56
CA SER A 209 -15.72 8.53 14.74
C SER A 209 -14.42 8.07 14.07
N LEU A 210 -14.07 6.79 14.22
CA LEU A 210 -12.87 6.23 13.60
C LEU A 210 -12.97 6.23 12.07
N TYR A 211 -14.12 5.87 11.50
CA TYR A 211 -14.34 5.98 10.06
C TYR A 211 -14.22 7.41 9.54
N LEU A 212 -14.71 8.39 10.31
CA LEU A 212 -14.60 9.80 9.94
C LEU A 212 -13.14 10.27 9.97
N THR A 213 -12.39 9.92 11.02
CA THR A 213 -10.96 10.26 11.13
C THR A 213 -10.15 9.63 10.01
N VAL A 214 -10.32 8.32 9.76
CA VAL A 214 -9.61 7.63 8.68
C VAL A 214 -10.02 8.18 7.32
N GLY A 215 -11.32 8.39 7.09
CA GLY A 215 -11.81 8.97 5.84
C GLY A 215 -11.22 10.34 5.57
N PHE A 216 -11.11 11.20 6.59
CA PHE A 216 -10.49 12.50 6.46
C PHE A 216 -9.00 12.40 6.09
N VAL A 217 -8.23 11.54 6.76
CA VAL A 217 -6.79 11.36 6.44
C VAL A 217 -6.60 10.75 5.07
N SER A 218 -7.40 9.75 4.67
CA SER A 218 -7.35 9.18 3.32
C SER A 218 -7.75 10.20 2.25
N LEU A 219 -8.68 11.11 2.52
CA LEU A 219 -9.02 12.19 1.58
C LEU A 219 -7.85 13.18 1.41
N LEU A 220 -7.15 13.53 2.49
CA LEU A 220 -5.96 14.37 2.43
C LEU A 220 -4.81 13.68 1.69
N GLU A 221 -4.57 12.40 1.96
CA GLU A 221 -3.61 11.57 1.23
C GLU A 221 -3.91 11.62 -0.28
N GLY A 222 -5.14 11.32 -0.68
CA GLY A 222 -5.54 11.37 -2.09
C GLY A 222 -5.38 12.76 -2.71
N TYR A 223 -5.68 13.82 -1.96
CA TYR A 223 -5.48 15.20 -2.40
C TYR A 223 -4.00 15.52 -2.65
N PHE A 224 -3.12 15.24 -1.69
CA PHE A 224 -1.68 15.51 -1.81
C PHE A 224 -1.02 14.70 -2.93
N LEU A 225 -1.41 13.43 -3.08
CA LEU A 225 -0.94 12.60 -4.18
C LEU A 225 -1.41 13.13 -5.55
N THR A 226 -2.64 13.65 -5.64
CA THR A 226 -3.20 14.16 -6.92
C THR A 226 -2.55 15.47 -7.36
N ILE A 227 -2.16 16.33 -6.42
CA ILE A 227 -1.47 17.60 -6.74
C ILE A 227 0.05 17.43 -6.85
N GLU A 228 0.56 16.19 -6.72
CA GLU A 228 1.98 15.85 -6.75
C GLU A 228 2.82 16.69 -5.78
N SER A 229 2.23 17.03 -4.63
CA SER A 229 2.86 17.85 -3.60
C SER A 229 2.57 17.23 -2.25
N TYR A 230 3.55 16.50 -1.72
CA TYR A 230 3.44 15.76 -0.47
C TYR A 230 4.13 16.52 0.66
N PRO A 231 3.38 17.13 1.61
CA PRO A 231 4.01 17.93 2.65
C PRO A 231 4.77 17.08 3.66
N ALA A 232 5.99 17.49 4.02
CA ALA A 232 6.81 16.80 5.01
C ALA A 232 6.15 16.63 6.39
N PHE A 233 5.23 17.54 6.78
CA PHE A 233 4.48 17.39 8.04
C PHE A 233 3.41 16.29 7.97
N PHE A 234 2.95 15.94 6.77
CA PHE A 234 1.87 14.98 6.56
C PHE A 234 2.40 13.54 6.46
N ASP A 235 3.61 13.36 5.96
CA ASP A 235 4.29 12.06 5.85
C ASP A 235 4.19 11.13 7.07
N PRO A 236 4.45 11.58 8.31
CA PRO A 236 4.31 10.69 9.48
C PRO A 236 2.86 10.44 9.91
N ILE A 237 1.88 11.18 9.39
CA ILE A 237 0.49 11.17 9.89
C ILE A 237 -0.21 9.83 9.63
N PRO A 238 -0.22 9.26 8.41
CA PRO A 238 -0.88 7.97 8.17
C PRO A 238 -0.28 6.84 9.01
N GLY A 239 1.06 6.75 9.10
CA GLY A 239 1.73 5.74 9.92
C GLY A 239 1.43 5.90 11.41
N GLY A 240 1.47 7.14 11.93
CA GLY A 240 1.12 7.44 13.31
C GLY A 240 -0.35 7.12 13.63
N LEU A 241 -1.27 7.45 12.73
CA LEU A 241 -2.69 7.11 12.87
C LEU A 241 -2.90 5.60 12.88
N LEU A 242 -2.24 4.86 11.99
CA LEU A 242 -2.32 3.40 11.95
C LEU A 242 -1.91 2.77 13.28
N LEU A 243 -0.82 3.25 13.88
CA LEU A 243 -0.37 2.81 15.20
C LEU A 243 -1.43 3.08 16.28
N VAL A 244 -2.02 4.28 16.30
CA VAL A 244 -3.11 4.63 17.22
C VAL A 244 -4.32 3.71 17.03
N LEU A 245 -4.70 3.39 15.78
CA LEU A 245 -5.80 2.48 15.47
C LEU A 245 -5.54 1.06 16.00
N TYR A 246 -4.30 0.56 15.92
CA TYR A 246 -3.93 -0.73 16.50
C TYR A 246 -4.00 -0.71 18.03
N ILE A 247 -3.54 0.37 18.67
CA ILE A 247 -3.66 0.53 20.14
C ILE A 247 -5.13 0.52 20.57
N ILE A 248 -5.99 1.27 19.86
CA ILE A 248 -7.44 1.30 20.12
C ILE A 248 -8.05 -0.09 19.91
N SER A 249 -7.71 -0.77 18.82
CA SER A 249 -8.19 -2.12 18.51
C SER A 249 -7.82 -3.11 19.63
N PHE A 250 -6.56 -3.09 20.05
CA PHE A 250 -6.07 -3.91 21.15
C PHE A 250 -6.81 -3.62 22.46
N PHE A 251 -6.99 -2.34 22.81
CA PHE A 251 -7.71 -1.94 24.01
C PHE A 251 -9.18 -2.40 24.02
N ILE A 252 -9.87 -2.26 22.88
CA ILE A 252 -11.27 -2.71 22.73
C ILE A 252 -11.38 -4.23 22.92
N ILE A 253 -10.48 -5.00 22.29
CA ILE A 253 -10.46 -6.46 22.38
C ILE A 253 -10.13 -6.90 23.81
N TYR A 254 -9.07 -6.34 24.40
CA TYR A 254 -8.63 -6.66 25.75
C TYR A 254 -9.71 -6.38 26.80
N ARG A 255 -10.35 -5.21 26.72
CA ARG A 255 -11.46 -4.84 27.60
C ARG A 255 -12.66 -5.78 27.45
N GLY A 256 -12.99 -6.17 26.21
CA GLY A 256 -14.05 -7.15 25.95
C GLY A 256 -13.77 -8.51 26.61
N LEU A 257 -12.52 -8.99 26.50
CA LEU A 257 -12.09 -10.25 27.11
C LEU A 257 -12.12 -10.22 28.64
N TYR A 258 -11.85 -9.09 29.27
CA TYR A 258 -11.91 -8.96 30.73
C TYR A 258 -13.35 -8.90 31.26
N ILE A 259 -14.26 -8.22 30.56
CA ILE A 259 -15.65 -8.02 31.02
C ILE A 259 -16.49 -9.29 30.84
N HIS A 260 -16.24 -10.07 29.78
CA HIS A 260 -17.07 -11.22 29.41
C HIS A 260 -16.32 -12.56 29.52
N LYS A 261 -15.43 -12.65 30.51
CA LYS A 261 -14.79 -13.91 30.91
C LYS A 261 -15.78 -14.88 31.53
#